data_AF-A0A0G2GM27-F1
#
_entry.id   AF-A0A0G2GM27-F1
#
_cell.length_a   1.000
_cell.length_b   1.000
_cell.length_c   1.000
_cell.angle_alpha   90.00
_cell.angle_beta   90.00
_cell.angle_gamma   90.00
#
_symmetry.space_group_name_H-M   'P 1'
#
loop_
_entity.id
_entity.type
_entity.pdbx_description
1 polymer ?
#
loop_
_entity_poly.entity_id
_entity_poly.type
_entity_poly.pdbx_seq_one_letter_code
_entity_poly.pdbx_strand_id
1 'polypeptide(L)'
;MASSEERELALVAKVELRIALADSDVKLQSILNTYLGPLLLKLASEHVSVRNKASLHQEIQLPVAALLQQFKEHAESPLIRHFDLLYVQQGISRLPLSERLSLLPVLIHGIAADTAKSLPHGSQLFNLLLRLLALFQLPPRGTKDDEQLREKLNVSKEDAKFLSFWFGKLILFTAVRAGPDASDATCPGLSPNEYQFLTLQGKPGVWDPSADGGMNLAEAKVTASRFLVSGVFTDDERFLPAVYASADANSRIYEIGDDILKRTLPNTDLEDRH
;
A
#
# COMPACT_ATOMS: atom_id res chain seq x y z
N MET A 1 -15.42 40.84 13.98
CA MET A 1 -14.89 39.52 14.40
C MET A 1 -14.37 38.85 13.14
N ALA A 2 -13.16 38.28 13.17
CA ALA A 2 -12.64 37.57 12.00
C ALA A 2 -13.56 36.40 11.63
N SER A 3 -13.84 36.24 10.33
CA SER A 3 -14.67 35.17 9.78
C SER A 3 -14.03 33.79 10.04
N SER A 4 -14.82 32.71 9.91
CA SER A 4 -14.29 31.35 10.05
C SER A 4 -13.14 31.11 9.06
N GLU A 5 -13.33 31.53 7.81
CA GLU A 5 -12.34 31.47 6.73
C GLU A 5 -11.04 32.20 7.08
N GLU A 6 -11.13 33.44 7.58
CA GLU A 6 -9.96 34.25 7.94
C GLU A 6 -9.14 33.62 9.08
N ARG A 7 -9.81 32.99 10.04
CA ARG A 7 -9.13 32.29 11.15
C ARG A 7 -8.39 31.05 10.65
N GLU A 8 -9.01 30.28 9.77
CA GLU A 8 -8.37 29.10 9.18
C GLU A 8 -7.19 29.48 8.29
N LEU A 9 -7.34 30.50 7.45
CA LEU A 9 -6.25 31.04 6.63
C LEU A 9 -5.08 31.55 7.48
N ALA A 10 -5.37 32.21 8.61
CA ALA A 10 -4.34 32.68 9.52
C ALA A 10 -3.58 31.51 10.19
N LEU A 11 -4.28 30.42 10.53
CA LEU A 11 -3.65 29.21 11.07
C LEU A 11 -2.75 28.53 10.04
N VAL A 12 -3.23 28.35 8.81
CA VAL A 12 -2.44 27.79 7.70
C VAL A 12 -1.19 28.65 7.45
N ALA A 13 -1.36 29.97 7.31
CA ALA A 13 -0.24 30.90 7.09
C ALA A 13 0.78 30.89 8.25
N LYS A 14 0.33 30.70 9.49
CA LYS A 14 1.22 30.60 10.65
C LYS A 14 2.08 29.34 10.62
N VAL A 15 1.52 28.21 10.16
CA VAL A 15 2.27 26.97 10.00
C VAL A 15 3.25 27.08 8.83
N GLU A 16 2.81 27.61 7.69
CA GLU A 16 3.69 27.89 6.54
C GLU A 16 4.86 28.79 6.92
N LEU A 17 4.61 29.87 7.66
CA LEU A 17 5.66 30.78 8.12
C LEU A 17 6.66 30.06 9.04
N ARG A 18 6.17 29.19 9.94
CA ARG A 18 7.07 28.41 10.81
C ARG A 18 7.93 27.45 10.00
N ILE A 19 7.36 26.79 8.99
CA ILE A 19 8.11 25.94 8.06
C ILE A 19 9.17 26.77 7.32
N ALA A 20 8.80 27.93 6.79
CA ALA A 20 9.72 28.82 6.07
C ALA A 20 10.84 29.42 6.94
N LEU A 21 10.59 29.58 8.24
CA LEU A 21 11.55 30.11 9.21
C LEU A 21 12.45 29.04 9.85
N ALA A 22 12.29 27.77 9.48
CA ALA A 22 13.15 26.71 9.99
C ALA A 22 14.58 26.87 9.43
N ASP A 23 15.53 27.17 10.31
CA ASP A 23 16.93 27.44 9.97
C ASP A 23 17.82 26.18 9.97
N SER A 24 17.23 25.01 10.23
CA SER A 24 17.91 23.72 10.28
C SER A 24 16.93 22.58 10.02
N ASP A 25 17.44 21.48 9.44
CA ASP A 25 16.65 20.29 9.14
C ASP A 25 15.99 19.69 10.38
N VAL A 26 16.66 19.76 11.54
CA VAL A 26 16.12 19.25 12.82
C VAL A 26 14.91 20.07 13.27
N LYS A 27 14.97 21.41 13.19
CA LYS A 27 13.83 22.27 13.53
C LYS A 27 12.71 22.11 12.52
N LEU A 28 13.03 22.03 11.25
CA LEU A 28 12.08 21.77 10.18
C LEU A 28 11.32 20.45 10.45
N GLN A 29 12.05 19.36 10.72
CA GLN A 29 11.48 18.06 11.07
C GLN A 29 10.54 18.13 12.29
N SER A 30 10.97 18.83 13.36
CA SER A 30 10.13 19.02 14.56
C SER A 30 8.83 19.75 14.25
N ILE A 31 8.89 20.81 13.43
CA ILE A 31 7.71 21.58 13.03
C ILE A 31 6.75 20.70 12.22
N LEU A 32 7.25 19.89 11.30
CA LEU A 32 6.42 19.04 10.44
C LEU A 32 5.77 17.90 11.19
N ASN A 33 6.53 17.22 12.04
CA ASN A 33 5.99 16.17 12.92
C ASN A 33 4.85 16.70 13.80
N THR A 34 4.89 17.98 14.16
CA THR A 34 3.89 18.61 15.03
C THR A 34 2.69 19.14 14.25
N TYR A 35 2.94 19.79 13.10
CA TYR A 35 1.94 20.64 12.45
C TYR A 35 1.47 20.14 11.09
N LEU A 36 2.18 19.22 10.42
CA LEU A 36 1.80 18.82 9.07
C LEU A 36 0.48 18.06 9.04
N GLY A 37 0.30 17.02 9.88
CA GLY A 37 -0.98 16.30 9.96
C GLY A 37 -2.15 17.27 10.21
N PRO A 38 -2.11 18.06 11.31
CA PRO A 38 -3.13 19.09 11.57
C PRO A 38 -3.34 20.10 10.43
N LEU A 39 -2.29 20.45 9.68
CA LEU A 39 -2.39 21.32 8.51
C LEU A 39 -3.19 20.64 7.39
N LEU A 40 -2.92 19.37 7.11
CA LEU A 40 -3.63 18.61 6.08
C LEU A 40 -5.11 18.38 6.42
N LEU A 41 -5.50 18.36 7.70
CA LEU A 41 -6.91 18.36 8.07
C LEU A 41 -7.66 19.59 7.52
N LYS A 42 -6.97 20.70 7.25
CA LYS A 42 -7.56 21.89 6.62
C LYS A 42 -7.87 21.72 5.14
N LEU A 43 -7.42 20.65 4.50
CA LEU A 43 -7.87 20.25 3.16
C LEU A 43 -9.35 19.81 3.14
N ALA A 44 -9.95 19.51 4.29
CA ALA A 44 -11.38 19.26 4.43
C ALA A 44 -12.20 20.53 4.79
N SER A 45 -11.58 21.72 4.82
CA SER A 45 -12.30 22.98 5.07
C SER A 45 -13.38 23.22 4.02
N GLU A 46 -14.51 23.81 4.42
CA GLU A 46 -15.58 24.24 3.52
C GLU A 46 -15.11 25.36 2.55
N HIS A 47 -14.09 26.12 2.95
CA HIS A 47 -13.54 27.24 2.18
C HIS A 47 -12.45 26.77 1.19
N VAL A 48 -12.68 27.00 -0.11
CA VAL A 48 -11.74 26.63 -1.20
C VAL A 48 -10.36 27.28 -1.01
N SER A 49 -10.36 28.54 -0.57
CA SER A 49 -9.15 29.33 -0.30
C SER A 49 -8.24 28.67 0.75
N VAL A 50 -8.83 28.12 1.81
CA VAL A 50 -8.12 27.38 2.87
C VAL A 50 -7.56 26.07 2.34
N ARG A 51 -8.36 25.31 1.57
CA ARG A 51 -7.93 24.04 0.98
C ARG A 51 -6.71 24.22 0.06
N ASN A 52 -6.77 25.20 -0.84
CA ASN A 52 -5.67 25.47 -1.78
C ASN A 52 -4.39 25.93 -1.08
N LYS A 53 -4.50 26.55 0.10
CA LYS A 53 -3.35 27.02 0.85
C LYS A 53 -2.74 25.91 1.73
N ALA A 54 -3.54 24.93 2.16
CA ALA A 54 -3.05 23.81 2.98
C ALA A 54 -2.22 22.76 2.19
N SER A 55 -2.27 22.78 0.85
CA SER A 55 -1.46 21.88 0.01
C SER A 55 -0.01 22.34 -0.07
N LEU A 56 0.92 21.52 0.44
CA LEU A 56 2.35 21.82 0.38
C LEU A 56 3.00 21.32 -0.91
N HIS A 57 3.98 22.09 -1.40
CA HIS A 57 4.83 21.77 -2.55
C HIS A 57 6.32 21.71 -2.12
N GLN A 58 6.90 20.51 -2.15
CA GLN A 58 8.33 20.18 -2.31
C GLN A 58 9.31 20.12 -1.10
N GLU A 59 10.34 19.28 -1.34
CA GLU A 59 11.62 18.94 -0.66
C GLU A 59 11.70 18.60 0.83
N ILE A 60 10.60 18.65 1.54
CA ILE A 60 10.61 18.46 2.99
C ILE A 60 10.51 16.96 3.41
N GLN A 61 11.15 16.54 4.51
CA GLN A 61 10.97 15.20 5.08
C GLN A 61 9.58 15.06 5.73
N LEU A 62 8.73 14.24 5.10
CA LEU A 62 7.33 14.09 5.47
C LEU A 62 7.17 13.15 6.69
N PRO A 63 6.27 13.44 7.64
CA PRO A 63 5.91 12.58 8.76
C PRO A 63 5.02 11.42 8.31
N VAL A 64 5.58 10.53 7.48
CA VAL A 64 4.88 9.42 6.82
C VAL A 64 4.05 8.57 7.78
N ALA A 65 4.57 8.26 8.98
CA ALA A 65 3.85 7.47 9.97
C ALA A 65 2.55 8.17 10.42
N ALA A 66 2.62 9.47 10.72
CA ALA A 66 1.46 10.26 11.12
C ALA A 66 0.45 10.41 9.98
N LEU A 67 0.93 10.59 8.74
CA LEU A 67 0.07 10.66 7.55
C LEU A 67 -0.66 9.34 7.30
N LEU A 68 0.03 8.20 7.42
CA LEU A 68 -0.60 6.90 7.28
C LEU A 68 -1.63 6.63 8.39
N GLN A 69 -1.36 7.08 9.62
CA GLN A 69 -2.31 7.00 10.71
C GLN A 69 -3.53 7.90 10.46
N GLN A 70 -3.32 9.14 10.03
CA GLN A 70 -4.39 10.08 9.68
C GLN A 70 -5.28 9.52 8.55
N PHE A 71 -4.68 8.88 7.54
CA PHE A 71 -5.41 8.19 6.49
C PHE A 71 -6.38 7.13 7.04
N LYS A 72 -5.97 6.39 8.08
CA LYS A 72 -6.79 5.34 8.72
C LYS A 72 -7.89 5.95 9.58
N GLU A 73 -7.59 7.01 10.33
CA GLU A 73 -8.52 7.67 11.25
C GLU A 73 -9.60 8.48 10.52
N HIS A 74 -9.28 9.05 9.35
CA HIS A 74 -10.18 9.89 8.57
C HIS A 74 -10.80 9.16 7.37
N ALA A 75 -11.31 7.95 7.63
CA ALA A 75 -11.83 7.07 6.59
C ALA A 75 -13.00 7.67 5.77
N GLU A 76 -13.71 8.65 6.34
CA GLU A 76 -14.88 9.33 5.76
C GLU A 76 -14.54 10.59 4.95
N SER A 77 -13.27 11.01 4.88
CA SER A 77 -12.84 12.19 4.12
C SER A 77 -11.99 11.79 2.92
N PRO A 78 -12.57 11.66 1.71
CA PRO A 78 -11.82 11.27 0.52
C PRO A 78 -10.65 12.19 0.20
N LEU A 79 -10.80 13.50 0.44
CA LEU A 79 -9.74 14.48 0.20
C LEU A 79 -8.55 14.31 1.15
N ILE A 80 -8.79 14.16 2.46
CA ILE A 80 -7.71 13.94 3.43
C ILE A 80 -6.95 12.67 3.05
N ARG A 81 -7.67 11.58 2.80
CA ARG A 81 -7.08 10.29 2.41
C ARG A 81 -6.26 10.38 1.13
N HIS A 82 -6.73 11.12 0.13
CA HIS A 82 -6.01 11.30 -1.11
C HIS A 82 -4.65 11.97 -0.88
N PHE A 83 -4.62 13.08 -0.14
CA PHE A 83 -3.39 13.82 0.12
C PHE A 83 -2.46 13.07 1.08
N ASP A 84 -2.99 12.42 2.12
CA ASP A 84 -2.18 11.58 3.02
C ASP A 84 -1.45 10.50 2.24
N LEU A 85 -2.15 9.77 1.36
CA LEU A 85 -1.54 8.70 0.60
C LEU A 85 -0.54 9.21 -0.45
N LEU A 86 -0.84 10.35 -1.08
CA LEU A 86 0.09 11.04 -1.99
C LEU A 86 1.39 11.42 -1.28
N TYR A 87 1.31 12.00 -0.08
CA TYR A 87 2.47 12.41 0.70
C TYR A 87 3.21 11.21 1.32
N VAL A 88 2.50 10.16 1.73
CA VAL A 88 3.12 8.88 2.14
C VAL A 88 3.97 8.33 1.00
N GLN A 89 3.43 8.27 -0.23
CA GLN A 89 4.15 7.75 -1.40
C GLN A 89 5.41 8.57 -1.75
N GLN A 90 5.37 9.89 -1.57
CA GLN A 90 6.51 10.79 -1.79
C GLN A 90 7.57 10.70 -0.69
N GLY A 91 7.16 10.52 0.57
CA GLY A 91 8.04 10.56 1.73
C GLY A 91 8.69 9.22 2.08
N ILE A 92 8.03 8.09 1.79
CA ILE A 92 8.45 6.78 2.33
C ILE A 92 9.84 6.34 1.88
N SER A 93 10.25 6.69 0.65
CA SER A 93 11.57 6.35 0.10
C SER A 93 12.72 7.10 0.77
N ARG A 94 12.43 8.10 1.60
CA ARG A 94 13.43 8.90 2.34
C ARG A 94 13.64 8.42 3.77
N LEU A 95 12.72 7.64 4.32
CA LEU A 95 12.85 7.12 5.68
C LEU A 95 13.98 6.06 5.78
N PRO A 96 14.60 5.87 6.95
CA PRO A 96 15.43 4.70 7.23
C PRO A 96 14.65 3.39 7.02
N LEU A 97 15.36 2.31 6.67
CA LEU A 97 14.73 1.01 6.40
C LEU A 97 13.89 0.50 7.58
N SER A 98 14.39 0.62 8.82
CA SER A 98 13.67 0.21 10.03
C SER A 98 12.33 0.95 10.18
N GLU A 99 12.31 2.25 9.91
CA GLU A 99 11.09 3.06 9.97
C GLU A 99 10.11 2.67 8.87
N ARG A 100 10.59 2.42 7.64
CA ARG A 100 9.71 1.91 6.56
C ARG A 100 9.04 0.59 6.93
N LEU A 101 9.81 -0.36 7.48
CA LEU A 101 9.28 -1.67 7.88
C LEU A 101 8.33 -1.57 9.07
N SER A 102 8.53 -0.60 9.97
CA SER A 102 7.60 -0.37 11.08
C SER A 102 6.19 0.07 10.64
N LEU A 103 6.03 0.52 9.38
CA LEU A 103 4.73 0.89 8.80
C LEU A 103 3.93 -0.31 8.32
N LEU A 104 4.54 -1.49 8.15
CA LEU A 104 3.85 -2.68 7.60
C LEU A 104 2.58 -3.05 8.37
N PRO A 105 2.58 -3.15 9.72
CA PRO A 105 1.37 -3.49 10.46
C PRO A 105 0.25 -2.47 10.26
N VAL A 106 0.59 -1.18 10.24
CA VAL A 106 -0.39 -0.09 10.01
C VAL A 106 -0.94 -0.15 8.58
N LEU A 107 -0.09 -0.45 7.60
CA LEU A 107 -0.49 -0.54 6.20
C LEU A 107 -1.44 -1.72 5.95
N ILE A 108 -1.09 -2.90 6.47
CA ILE A 108 -1.86 -4.14 6.26
C ILE A 108 -3.19 -4.09 7.02
N HIS A 109 -3.20 -3.58 8.25
CA HIS A 109 -4.40 -3.57 9.07
C HIS A 109 -5.52 -2.76 8.41
N GLY A 110 -6.65 -3.41 8.12
CA GLY A 110 -7.82 -2.80 7.48
C GLY A 110 -7.67 -2.51 5.99
N ILE A 111 -6.63 -3.02 5.32
CA ILE A 111 -6.42 -2.80 3.87
C ILE A 111 -7.63 -3.28 3.03
N ALA A 112 -8.31 -4.34 3.45
CA ALA A 112 -9.52 -4.83 2.79
C ALA A 112 -10.64 -3.79 2.87
N ALA A 113 -10.88 -3.24 4.06
CA ALA A 113 -11.91 -2.22 4.30
C ALA A 113 -11.58 -0.90 3.57
N ASP A 114 -10.31 -0.49 3.58
CA ASP A 114 -9.85 0.70 2.86
C ASP A 114 -10.05 0.61 1.36
N THR A 115 -9.78 -0.57 0.80
CA THR A 115 -9.99 -0.84 -0.63
C THR A 115 -11.47 -0.84 -0.99
N ALA A 116 -12.33 -1.38 -0.12
CA ALA A 116 -13.78 -1.36 -0.32
C ALA A 116 -14.34 0.07 -0.34
N LYS A 117 -13.75 1.01 0.42
CA LYS A 117 -14.14 2.43 0.42
C LYS A 117 -13.66 3.18 -0.83
N SER A 118 -12.50 2.84 -1.36
CA SER A 118 -11.93 3.46 -2.57
C SER A 118 -10.97 2.50 -3.26
N LEU A 119 -11.38 1.99 -4.42
CA LEU A 119 -10.55 1.09 -5.24
C LEU A 119 -9.22 1.75 -5.65
N PRO A 120 -9.16 3.04 -6.04
CA PRO A 120 -7.88 3.71 -6.31
C PRO A 120 -6.95 3.78 -5.08
N HIS A 121 -7.49 4.06 -3.89
CA HIS A 121 -6.67 4.06 -2.67
C HIS A 121 -6.20 2.64 -2.33
N GLY A 122 -7.06 1.64 -2.45
CA GLY A 122 -6.67 0.24 -2.26
C GLY A 122 -5.54 -0.19 -3.20
N SER A 123 -5.62 0.21 -4.46
CA SER A 123 -4.58 -0.04 -5.48
C SER A 123 -3.24 0.60 -5.08
N GLN A 124 -3.28 1.85 -4.61
CA GLN A 124 -2.11 2.57 -4.10
C GLN A 124 -1.51 1.95 -2.82
N LEU A 125 -2.35 1.52 -1.87
CA LEU A 125 -1.94 0.84 -0.64
C LEU A 125 -1.31 -0.53 -0.93
N PHE A 126 -1.93 -1.31 -1.82
CA PHE A 126 -1.41 -2.61 -2.21
C PHE A 126 -0.06 -2.49 -2.94
N ASN A 127 0.09 -1.52 -3.83
CA ASN A 127 1.37 -1.22 -4.47
C ASN A 127 2.44 -0.82 -3.44
N LEU A 128 2.09 0.04 -2.48
CA LEU A 128 2.98 0.42 -1.39
C LEU A 128 3.39 -0.80 -0.54
N LEU A 129 2.44 -1.69 -0.28
CA LEU A 129 2.68 -2.92 0.47
C LEU A 129 3.70 -3.81 -0.25
N LEU A 130 3.54 -4.05 -1.55
CA LEU A 130 4.50 -4.83 -2.34
C LEU A 130 5.92 -4.25 -2.26
N ARG A 131 6.06 -2.92 -2.30
CA ARG A 131 7.35 -2.24 -2.16
C ARG A 131 8.00 -2.49 -0.80
N LEU A 132 7.20 -2.48 0.27
CA LEU A 132 7.70 -2.75 1.63
C LEU A 132 8.00 -4.23 1.85
N LEU A 133 7.17 -5.13 1.31
CA LEU A 133 7.40 -6.57 1.39
C LEU A 133 8.69 -6.99 0.68
N ALA A 134 9.07 -6.33 -0.41
CA ALA A 134 10.35 -6.58 -1.08
C ALA A 134 11.58 -6.29 -0.20
N LEU A 135 11.40 -5.46 0.84
CA LEU A 135 12.45 -5.12 1.82
C LEU A 135 12.34 -5.97 3.10
N PHE A 136 11.19 -6.61 3.33
CA PHE A 136 10.90 -7.35 4.55
C PHE A 136 11.55 -8.73 4.53
N GLN A 137 12.33 -9.03 5.56
CA GLN A 137 12.93 -10.36 5.73
C GLN A 137 11.93 -11.26 6.46
N LEU A 138 11.44 -12.27 5.76
CA LEU A 138 10.55 -13.26 6.33
C LEU A 138 11.30 -14.11 7.38
N PRO A 139 10.69 -14.36 8.54
CA PRO A 139 11.23 -15.33 9.49
C PRO A 139 11.31 -16.72 8.82
N PRO A 140 12.28 -17.57 9.22
CA PRO A 140 12.33 -18.93 8.70
C PRO A 140 11.03 -19.68 9.03
N ARG A 141 10.52 -20.42 8.05
CA ARG A 141 9.24 -21.13 8.16
C ARG A 141 9.23 -22.08 9.37
N GLY A 142 8.11 -22.10 10.10
CA GLY A 142 7.92 -22.99 11.26
C GLY A 142 8.73 -22.60 12.49
N THR A 143 9.37 -21.43 12.48
CA THR A 143 9.86 -20.82 13.73
C THR A 143 8.70 -20.18 14.47
N LYS A 144 8.85 -19.96 15.79
CA LYS A 144 7.86 -19.21 16.59
C LYS A 144 7.56 -17.82 16.01
N ASP A 145 8.57 -17.19 15.42
CA ASP A 145 8.43 -15.87 14.80
C ASP A 145 7.58 -15.90 13.53
N ASP A 146 7.64 -17.00 12.78
CA ASP A 146 6.79 -17.27 11.62
C ASP A 146 5.35 -17.59 12.03
N GLU A 147 5.17 -18.47 13.03
CA GLU A 147 3.85 -18.82 13.57
C GLU A 147 3.09 -17.59 14.12
N GLN A 148 3.81 -16.65 14.75
CA GLN A 148 3.24 -15.42 15.31
C GLN A 148 3.19 -14.26 14.30
N LEU A 149 3.62 -14.47 13.05
CA LEU A 149 3.78 -13.38 12.09
C LEU A 149 2.47 -12.68 11.76
N ARG A 150 1.35 -13.43 11.70
CA ARG A 150 0.00 -12.87 11.48
C ARG A 150 -0.37 -11.84 12.54
N GLU A 151 -0.13 -12.17 13.80
CA GLU A 151 -0.41 -11.32 14.95
C GLU A 151 0.54 -10.11 15.00
N LYS A 152 1.84 -10.33 14.77
CA LYS A 152 2.87 -9.27 14.73
C LYS A 152 2.59 -8.22 13.66
N LEU A 153 2.07 -8.64 12.51
CA LEU A 153 1.66 -7.76 11.41
C LEU A 153 0.21 -7.27 11.53
N ASN A 154 -0.50 -7.64 12.59
CA ASN A 154 -1.89 -7.25 12.85
C ASN A 154 -2.84 -7.56 11.68
N VAL A 155 -2.69 -8.75 11.08
CA VAL A 155 -3.45 -9.17 9.90
C VAL A 155 -4.75 -9.85 10.32
N SER A 156 -5.87 -9.19 10.06
CA SER A 156 -7.20 -9.75 10.29
C SER A 156 -7.52 -10.92 9.35
N LYS A 157 -8.68 -11.56 9.52
CA LYS A 157 -9.15 -12.61 8.59
C LYS A 157 -9.49 -12.02 7.23
N GLU A 158 -10.11 -10.86 7.23
CA GLU A 158 -10.53 -10.12 6.05
C GLU A 158 -9.32 -9.62 5.27
N ASP A 159 -8.31 -9.08 5.96
CA ASP A 159 -7.07 -8.61 5.32
C ASP A 159 -6.26 -9.78 4.77
N ALA A 160 -6.17 -10.91 5.46
CA ALA A 160 -5.46 -12.10 4.93
C ALA A 160 -6.14 -12.64 3.66
N LYS A 161 -7.47 -12.74 3.64
CA LYS A 161 -8.23 -13.12 2.43
C LYS A 161 -8.00 -12.13 1.29
N PHE A 162 -8.03 -10.84 1.58
CA PHE A 162 -7.75 -9.79 0.60
C PHE A 162 -6.34 -9.92 0.02
N LEU A 163 -5.33 -10.08 0.88
CA LEU A 163 -3.94 -10.24 0.45
C LEU A 163 -3.73 -11.50 -0.35
N SER A 164 -4.29 -12.63 0.09
CA SER A 164 -4.27 -13.89 -0.65
C SER A 164 -4.85 -13.70 -2.05
N PHE A 165 -6.05 -13.12 -2.15
CA PHE A 165 -6.70 -12.87 -3.42
C PHE A 165 -5.82 -12.02 -4.34
N TRP A 166 -5.32 -10.88 -3.87
CA TRP A 166 -4.52 -9.98 -4.71
C TRP A 166 -3.11 -10.52 -5.02
N PHE A 167 -2.51 -11.33 -4.17
CA PHE A 167 -1.28 -12.05 -4.51
C PHE A 167 -1.55 -13.10 -5.59
N GLY A 168 -2.66 -13.85 -5.51
CA GLY A 168 -3.07 -14.73 -6.59
C GLY A 168 -3.27 -14.00 -7.92
N LYS A 169 -3.94 -12.84 -7.89
CA LYS A 169 -4.13 -11.99 -9.07
C LYS A 169 -2.82 -11.42 -9.60
N LEU A 170 -1.89 -11.02 -8.71
CA LEU A 170 -0.55 -10.58 -9.09
C LEU A 170 0.24 -11.70 -9.77
N ILE A 171 0.12 -12.94 -9.30
CA ILE A 171 0.78 -14.10 -9.93
C ILE A 171 0.25 -14.32 -11.36
N LEU A 172 -1.07 -14.23 -11.56
CA LEU A 172 -1.69 -14.32 -12.91
C LEU A 172 -1.35 -13.13 -13.81
N PHE A 173 -1.09 -11.96 -13.24
CA PHE A 173 -0.92 -10.72 -13.98
C PHE A 173 0.24 -10.78 -14.98
N THR A 174 -0.05 -10.39 -16.21
CA THR A 174 0.96 -10.16 -17.24
C THR A 174 0.83 -8.73 -17.73
N ALA A 175 1.91 -7.96 -17.59
CA ALA A 175 1.92 -6.58 -18.06
C ALA A 175 1.81 -6.55 -19.59
N VAL A 176 0.71 -6.02 -20.10
CA VAL A 176 0.56 -5.72 -21.52
C VAL A 176 1.09 -4.32 -21.74
N ARG A 177 1.94 -4.12 -22.75
CA ARG A 177 2.33 -2.77 -23.19
C ARG A 177 1.08 -2.08 -23.69
N ALA A 178 0.51 -1.21 -22.88
CA ALA A 178 -0.64 -0.42 -23.28
C ALA A 178 -0.24 0.50 -24.45
N GLY A 179 -1.02 0.47 -25.53
CA GLY A 179 -0.97 1.49 -26.57
C GLY A 179 -1.51 2.84 -26.06
N PRO A 180 -1.70 3.83 -26.95
CA PRO A 180 -2.20 5.16 -26.60
C PRO A 180 -3.54 5.13 -25.83
N ASP A 181 -4.39 4.13 -26.10
CA ASP A 181 -5.69 3.92 -25.44
C ASP A 181 -5.61 2.77 -24.42
N ALA A 182 -4.95 3.05 -23.29
CA ALA A 182 -4.68 2.08 -22.21
C ALA A 182 -5.92 1.61 -21.41
N SER A 183 -7.11 2.15 -21.69
CA SER A 183 -8.33 1.89 -20.91
C SER A 183 -8.89 0.48 -21.07
N ASP A 184 -8.58 -0.18 -22.20
CA ASP A 184 -9.09 -1.53 -22.54
C ASP A 184 -8.02 -2.63 -22.43
N ALA A 185 -6.88 -2.32 -21.82
CA ALA A 185 -5.84 -3.31 -21.59
C ALA A 185 -6.37 -4.42 -20.65
N THR A 186 -6.40 -5.64 -21.16
CA THR A 186 -6.79 -6.84 -20.41
C THR A 186 -5.69 -7.89 -20.53
N CYS A 187 -5.60 -8.78 -19.54
CA CYS A 187 -4.77 -9.97 -19.65
C CYS A 187 -5.59 -11.21 -19.23
N PRO A 188 -5.34 -12.39 -19.83
CA PRO A 188 -6.02 -13.62 -19.43
C PRO A 188 -5.93 -13.85 -17.91
N GLY A 189 -7.03 -14.30 -17.30
CA GLY A 189 -7.10 -14.58 -15.87
C GLY A 189 -7.45 -13.39 -14.97
N LEU A 190 -7.51 -12.17 -15.51
CA LEU A 190 -7.96 -10.96 -14.80
C LEU A 190 -9.14 -10.28 -15.48
N SER A 191 -10.03 -9.71 -14.67
CA SER A 191 -11.02 -8.74 -15.13
C SER A 191 -10.38 -7.37 -15.42
N PRO A 192 -11.05 -6.49 -16.20
CA PRO A 192 -10.55 -5.13 -16.44
C PRO A 192 -10.26 -4.34 -15.16
N ASN A 193 -11.13 -4.46 -14.15
CA ASN A 193 -10.95 -3.78 -12.87
C ASN A 193 -9.74 -4.30 -12.09
N GLU A 194 -9.48 -5.60 -12.14
CA GLU A 194 -8.29 -6.20 -11.52
C GLU A 194 -7.00 -5.78 -12.23
N TYR A 195 -7.03 -5.68 -13.57
CA TYR A 195 -5.92 -5.14 -14.34
C TYR A 195 -5.63 -3.68 -13.97
N GLN A 196 -6.66 -2.84 -13.92
CA GLN A 196 -6.53 -1.44 -13.50
C GLN A 196 -6.02 -1.33 -12.06
N PHE A 197 -6.47 -2.18 -11.15
CA PHE A 197 -5.98 -2.20 -9.77
C PHE A 197 -4.48 -2.51 -9.70
N LEU A 198 -4.00 -3.52 -10.43
CA LEU A 198 -2.57 -3.88 -10.42
C LEU A 198 -1.69 -2.90 -11.21
N THR A 199 -2.27 -2.01 -12.00
CA THR A 199 -1.54 -1.01 -12.80
C THR A 199 -1.68 0.42 -12.27
N LEU A 200 -2.17 0.60 -11.04
CA LEU A 200 -2.47 1.93 -10.46
C LEU A 200 -3.31 2.78 -11.42
N GLN A 201 -4.41 2.21 -11.92
CA GLN A 201 -5.30 2.86 -12.88
C GLN A 201 -4.61 3.23 -14.20
N GLY A 202 -3.74 2.33 -14.70
CA GLY A 202 -3.00 2.53 -15.94
C GLY A 202 -1.83 3.52 -15.84
N LYS A 203 -1.35 3.83 -14.63
CA LYS A 203 -0.18 4.70 -14.46
C LYS A 203 1.03 4.09 -15.20
N PRO A 204 1.69 4.84 -16.10
CA PRO A 204 2.85 4.34 -16.81
C PRO A 204 4.03 4.10 -15.85
N GLY A 205 4.84 3.09 -16.15
CA GLY A 205 6.08 2.80 -15.42
C GLY A 205 5.91 2.06 -14.08
N VAL A 206 4.70 1.69 -13.66
CA VAL A 206 4.47 0.98 -12.38
C VAL A 206 5.28 -0.32 -12.28
N TRP A 207 5.37 -1.05 -13.39
CA TRP A 207 6.10 -2.31 -13.52
C TRP A 207 7.40 -2.17 -14.31
N ASP A 208 7.99 -0.97 -14.32
CA ASP A 208 9.26 -0.67 -14.95
C ASP A 208 10.30 -0.26 -13.88
N PRO A 209 11.31 -1.10 -13.58
CA PRO A 209 12.34 -0.77 -12.59
C PRO A 209 13.17 0.48 -12.91
N SER A 210 13.15 0.96 -14.15
CA SER A 210 13.87 2.17 -14.57
C SER A 210 13.07 3.46 -14.36
N ALA A 211 11.75 3.34 -14.17
CA ALA A 211 10.87 4.47 -13.90
C ALA A 211 10.93 4.86 -12.41
N ASP A 212 10.69 6.14 -12.12
CA ASP A 212 10.64 6.63 -10.73
C ASP A 212 9.53 5.93 -9.93
N GLY A 213 9.92 5.22 -8.88
CA GLY A 213 9.01 4.42 -8.04
C GLY A 213 8.46 3.16 -8.71
N GLY A 214 8.94 2.76 -9.89
CA GLY A 214 8.54 1.54 -10.57
C GLY A 214 9.15 0.29 -9.94
N MET A 215 8.48 -0.85 -10.13
CA MET A 215 8.87 -2.15 -9.56
C MET A 215 9.18 -3.18 -10.65
N ASN A 216 10.04 -4.14 -10.30
CA ASN A 216 10.20 -5.34 -11.12
C ASN A 216 9.03 -6.30 -10.87
N LEU A 217 8.20 -6.53 -11.90
CA LEU A 217 7.04 -7.42 -11.77
C LEU A 217 7.43 -8.85 -11.37
N ALA A 218 8.50 -9.41 -11.95
CA ALA A 218 8.92 -10.78 -11.63
C ALA A 218 9.37 -10.90 -10.16
N GLU A 219 10.12 -9.93 -9.64
CA GLU A 219 10.52 -9.92 -8.23
C GLU A 219 9.35 -9.66 -7.29
N ALA A 220 8.38 -8.81 -7.68
CA ALA A 220 7.17 -8.58 -6.91
C ALA A 220 6.33 -9.85 -6.79
N LYS A 221 6.16 -10.60 -7.88
CA LYS A 221 5.49 -11.91 -7.87
C LYS A 221 6.22 -12.91 -6.96
N VAL A 222 7.54 -13.03 -7.09
CA VAL A 222 8.35 -13.92 -6.23
C VAL A 222 8.20 -13.53 -4.75
N THR A 223 8.22 -12.25 -4.45
CA THR A 223 8.04 -11.73 -3.08
C THR A 223 6.66 -12.10 -2.53
N ALA A 224 5.60 -11.88 -3.31
CA ALA A 224 4.24 -12.26 -2.94
C ALA A 224 4.11 -13.78 -2.71
N SER A 225 4.66 -14.60 -3.61
CA SER A 225 4.69 -16.06 -3.46
C SER A 225 5.42 -16.50 -2.19
N ARG A 226 6.57 -15.89 -1.87
CA ARG A 226 7.29 -16.18 -0.61
C ARG A 226 6.48 -15.78 0.61
N PHE A 227 5.80 -14.64 0.57
CA PHE A 227 4.96 -14.17 1.66
C PHE A 227 3.77 -15.10 1.89
N LEU A 228 3.19 -15.69 0.84
CA LEU A 228 2.16 -16.74 0.95
C LEU A 228 2.64 -18.00 1.70
N VAL A 229 3.95 -18.28 1.75
CA VAL A 229 4.53 -19.40 2.52
C VAL A 229 4.63 -19.11 4.02
N SER A 230 4.66 -17.83 4.42
CA SER A 230 4.82 -17.42 5.83
C SER A 230 3.59 -17.72 6.68
N GLY A 231 3.72 -17.78 8.01
CA GLY A 231 2.62 -18.10 8.94
C GLY A 231 1.44 -17.10 8.98
N VAL A 232 1.41 -16.09 8.10
CA VAL A 232 0.28 -15.16 7.99
C VAL A 232 -1.01 -15.83 7.51
N PHE A 233 -0.92 -16.76 6.55
CA PHE A 233 -2.10 -17.34 5.89
C PHE A 233 -2.43 -18.75 6.40
N THR A 234 -3.69 -19.16 6.36
CA THR A 234 -4.07 -20.58 6.53
C THR A 234 -3.85 -21.39 5.25
N ASP A 235 -3.98 -22.71 5.33
CA ASP A 235 -3.90 -23.59 4.14
C ASP A 235 -4.98 -23.22 3.10
N ASP A 236 -6.23 -23.00 3.55
CA ASP A 236 -7.34 -22.57 2.68
C ASP A 236 -7.06 -21.21 2.02
N GLU A 237 -6.51 -20.26 2.77
CA GLU A 237 -6.18 -18.93 2.27
C GLU A 237 -5.07 -19.01 1.21
N ARG A 238 -4.20 -20.03 1.21
CA ARG A 238 -3.09 -20.14 0.23
C ARG A 238 -3.44 -20.98 -1.00
N PHE A 239 -4.51 -21.76 -0.93
CA PHE A 239 -4.82 -22.80 -1.92
C PHE A 239 -4.91 -22.25 -3.35
N LEU A 240 -5.80 -21.29 -3.63
CA LEU A 240 -5.97 -20.74 -4.97
C LEU A 240 -4.71 -20.03 -5.51
N PRO A 241 -4.05 -19.13 -4.74
CA PRO A 241 -2.78 -18.57 -5.18
C PRO A 241 -1.70 -19.62 -5.47
N ALA A 242 -1.66 -20.73 -4.72
CA ALA A 242 -0.73 -21.83 -4.96
C ALA A 242 -1.02 -22.58 -6.26
N VAL A 243 -2.31 -22.79 -6.59
CA VAL A 243 -2.71 -23.31 -7.91
C VAL A 243 -2.19 -22.42 -9.03
N TYR A 244 -2.38 -21.10 -8.92
CA TYR A 244 -1.89 -20.17 -9.93
C TYR A 244 -0.36 -20.17 -10.03
N ALA A 245 0.34 -20.19 -8.89
CA ALA A 245 1.80 -20.25 -8.85
C ALA A 245 2.35 -21.52 -9.49
N SER A 246 1.70 -22.67 -9.27
CA SER A 246 2.11 -23.97 -9.83
C SER A 246 2.00 -24.06 -11.36
N ALA A 247 1.39 -23.06 -12.00
CA ALA A 247 1.31 -22.94 -13.45
C ALA A 247 2.19 -21.81 -14.02
N ASP A 248 2.94 -21.08 -13.18
CA ASP A 248 3.80 -19.97 -13.61
C ASP A 248 5.07 -20.49 -14.30
N ALA A 249 5.51 -19.81 -15.37
CA ALA A 249 6.70 -20.18 -16.12
C ALA A 249 8.02 -19.87 -15.38
N ASN A 250 7.99 -18.98 -14.38
CA ASN A 250 9.15 -18.69 -13.54
C ASN A 250 9.30 -19.78 -12.47
N SER A 251 10.38 -20.56 -12.54
CA SER A 251 10.62 -21.69 -11.63
C SER A 251 10.59 -21.28 -10.15
N ARG A 252 11.04 -20.06 -9.81
CA ARG A 252 11.00 -19.54 -8.43
C ARG A 252 9.59 -19.37 -7.87
N ILE A 253 8.59 -19.21 -8.74
CA ILE A 253 7.17 -19.11 -8.38
C ILE A 253 6.54 -20.50 -8.41
N TYR A 254 6.79 -21.25 -9.49
CA TYR A 254 6.34 -22.63 -9.67
C TYR A 254 6.67 -23.52 -8.48
N GLU A 255 7.95 -23.55 -8.07
CA GLU A 255 8.43 -24.40 -6.97
C GLU A 255 7.72 -24.06 -5.64
N ILE A 256 7.42 -22.78 -5.40
CA ILE A 256 6.67 -22.35 -4.21
C ILE A 256 5.23 -22.84 -4.28
N GLY A 257 4.56 -22.68 -5.43
CA GLY A 257 3.18 -23.14 -5.61
C GLY A 257 3.05 -24.65 -5.42
N ASP A 258 3.96 -25.42 -6.04
CA ASP A 258 4.01 -26.88 -5.94
C ASP A 258 4.27 -27.36 -4.48
N ASP A 259 5.18 -26.72 -3.73
CA ASP A 259 5.39 -27.04 -2.31
C ASP A 259 4.17 -26.74 -1.45
N ILE A 260 3.49 -25.60 -1.67
CA ILE A 260 2.26 -25.28 -0.94
C ILE A 260 1.20 -26.35 -1.24
N LEU A 261 0.92 -26.64 -2.50
CA LEU A 261 -0.14 -27.59 -2.88
C LEU A 261 0.09 -28.98 -2.31
N LYS A 262 1.31 -29.51 -2.38
CA LYS A 262 1.66 -30.82 -1.80
C LYS A 262 1.34 -30.93 -0.31
N ARG A 263 1.31 -29.80 0.40
CA ARG A 263 1.10 -29.73 1.85
C ARG A 263 -0.34 -29.39 2.21
N THR A 264 -1.02 -28.58 1.40
CA THR A 264 -2.41 -28.17 1.65
C THR A 264 -3.42 -29.20 1.15
N LEU A 265 -3.17 -29.84 0.00
CA LEU A 265 -4.09 -30.80 -0.63
C LEU A 265 -4.59 -31.92 0.29
N PRO A 266 -3.77 -32.51 1.19
CA PRO A 266 -4.27 -33.51 2.14
C PRO A 266 -5.32 -32.98 3.14
N ASN A 267 -5.34 -31.67 3.38
CA ASN A 267 -6.18 -31.02 4.38
C ASN A 267 -7.29 -30.16 3.77
N THR A 268 -7.28 -29.91 2.46
CA THR A 268 -8.28 -29.08 1.77
C THR A 268 -9.45 -29.95 1.30
N ASP A 269 -10.66 -29.63 1.74
CA ASP A 269 -11.88 -30.23 1.19
C ASP A 269 -12.17 -29.62 -0.20
N LEU A 270 -12.08 -30.45 -1.23
CA LEU A 270 -12.29 -30.03 -2.62
C LEU A 270 -13.78 -30.02 -3.02
N GLU A 271 -14.66 -30.55 -2.17
CA GLU A 271 -16.11 -30.65 -2.40
C GLU A 271 -16.90 -29.56 -1.67
N ASP A 272 -16.22 -28.69 -0.90
CA ASP A 272 -16.88 -27.61 -0.15
C ASP A 272 -17.33 -26.50 -1.12
N ARG A 273 -18.60 -26.57 -1.50
CA ARG A 273 -19.25 -25.64 -2.43
C ARG A 273 -19.45 -24.28 -1.76
N HIS A 274 -18.64 -23.30 -2.15
CA HIS A 274 -18.97 -21.88 -1.98
C HIS A 274 -20.15 -21.45 -2.84
#